data_AF-A0A353WYD6-F1
#
_entry.id   AF-A0A353WYD6-F1
#
_cell.length_a   1.000
_cell.length_b   1.000
_cell.length_c   1.000
_cell.angle_alpha   90.00
_cell.angle_beta   90.00
_cell.angle_gamma   90.00
#
_symmetry.space_group_name_H-M   'P 1'
#
loop_
_entity.id
_entity.type
_entity.pdbx_description
1 polymer ?
#
loop_
_entity_poly.entity_id
_entity_poly.type
_entity_poly.pdbx_seq_one_letter_code
_entity_poly.pdbx_strand_id
1 'polypeptide(L)' 'SEEALIKKSQEDISKNLLTTTKRNIVEIAFETGFSEQSAFNRAFKRWTGLSPLEYRKQE' A
#
# COMPACT_ATOMS: atom_id res chain seq x y z
N SER A 1 15.19 -12.37 -5.40
CA SER A 1 15.33 -12.74 -3.98
C SER A 1 13.97 -12.83 -3.34
N GLU A 2 13.81 -13.66 -2.31
CA GLU A 2 12.55 -13.83 -1.55
C GLU A 2 11.97 -12.47 -1.09
N GLU A 3 12.83 -11.57 -0.62
CA GLU A 3 12.44 -10.22 -0.20
C GLU A 3 11.79 -9.38 -1.33
N ALA A 4 12.24 -9.54 -2.57
CA ALA A 4 11.69 -8.80 -3.72
C ALA A 4 10.28 -9.29 -4.07
N LEU A 5 10.01 -10.60 -3.92
CA LEU A 5 8.69 -11.19 -4.15
C LEU A 5 7.69 -10.72 -3.10
N ILE A 6 8.11 -10.63 -1.83
CA ILE A 6 7.29 -10.10 -0.74
C ILE A 6 6.91 -8.65 -1.04
N LYS A 7 7.90 -7.80 -1.34
CA LYS A 7 7.66 -6.39 -1.67
C LYS A 7 6.69 -6.21 -2.83
N LYS A 8 6.83 -7.03 -3.89
CA LYS A 8 5.94 -6.98 -5.04
C LYS A 8 4.51 -7.40 -4.69
N SER A 9 4.36 -8.46 -3.91
CA SER A 9 3.04 -8.90 -3.41
C SER A 9 2.37 -7.82 -2.55
N GLN A 10 3.13 -7.20 -1.63
CA GLN A 10 2.63 -6.10 -0.81
C GLN A 10 2.14 -4.93 -1.67
N GLU A 11 2.91 -4.52 -2.67
CA GLU A 11 2.54 -3.44 -3.60
C GLU A 11 1.22 -3.73 -4.33
N ASP A 12 1.10 -4.92 -4.93
CA ASP A 12 -0.05 -5.27 -5.76
C ASP A 12 -1.34 -5.38 -4.93
N ILE A 13 -1.26 -6.00 -3.75
CA ILE A 13 -2.41 -6.09 -2.82
C ILE A 13 -2.81 -4.69 -2.32
N SER A 14 -1.84 -3.84 -1.99
CA SER A 14 -2.10 -2.48 -1.50
C SER A 14 -2.84 -1.64 -2.55
N LYS A 15 -2.39 -1.70 -3.80
CA LYS A 15 -3.03 -1.00 -4.93
C LYS A 15 -4.48 -1.45 -5.10
N ASN A 16 -4.70 -2.77 -5.11
CA ASN A 16 -6.04 -3.33 -5.25
C ASN A 16 -6.97 -2.91 -4.09
N LEU A 17 -6.52 -2.98 -2.84
CA LEU A 17 -7.34 -2.60 -1.68
C LEU A 17 -7.67 -1.10 -1.67
N LEU A 18 -6.75 -0.25 -2.13
CA LEU A 18 -6.97 1.20 -2.19
C LEU A 18 -8.02 1.61 -3.22
N THR A 19 -8.14 0.89 -4.35
CA THR A 19 -9.05 1.24 -5.45
C THR A 19 -10.37 0.48 -5.40
N THR A 20 -10.40 -0.72 -4.83
CA THR A 20 -11.62 -1.56 -4.80
C THR A 20 -12.38 -1.49 -3.49
N THR A 21 -11.84 -0.84 -2.45
CA THR A 21 -12.46 -0.77 -1.13
C THR A 21 -12.44 0.64 -0.53
N LYS A 22 -13.32 0.86 0.44
CA LYS A 22 -13.31 2.06 1.30
C LYS A 22 -12.57 1.83 2.63
N ARG A 23 -11.76 0.76 2.74
CA ARG A 23 -11.04 0.43 3.99
C ARG A 23 -10.15 1.58 4.42
N ASN A 24 -9.92 1.68 5.73
CA ASN A 24 -9.09 2.75 6.23
C ASN A 24 -7.62 2.49 5.82
N ILE A 25 -6.81 3.54 5.63
CA ILE A 25 -5.42 3.40 5.14
C ILE A 25 -4.54 2.66 6.16
N VAL A 26 -4.85 2.79 7.46
CA VAL A 26 -4.13 2.11 8.55
C VAL A 26 -4.38 0.59 8.53
N GLU A 27 -5.62 0.15 8.31
CA GLU A 27 -6.02 -1.24 8.12
C GLU A 27 -5.29 -1.85 6.93
N ILE A 28 -5.29 -1.15 5.78
CA ILE A 28 -4.57 -1.62 4.59
C ILE A 28 -3.07 -1.76 4.88
N ALA A 29 -2.47 -0.84 5.63
CA ALA A 29 -1.07 -0.95 6.04
C ALA A 29 -0.81 -2.24 6.84
N PHE A 30 -1.64 -2.53 7.84
CA PHE A 30 -1.50 -3.73 8.67
C PHE A 30 -1.77 -5.02 7.88
N GLU A 31 -2.83 -5.06 7.07
CA GLU A 31 -3.16 -6.22 6.22
C GLU A 31 -2.08 -6.54 5.20
N THR A 32 -1.34 -5.53 4.75
CA THR A 32 -0.23 -5.69 3.79
C THR A 32 1.11 -5.90 4.48
N GLY A 33 1.14 -6.13 5.79
CA GLY A 33 2.33 -6.55 6.53
C GLY A 33 3.21 -5.40 7.03
N PHE A 34 2.71 -4.17 7.11
CA PHE A 34 3.40 -3.07 7.77
C PHE A 34 2.96 -2.94 9.22
N SER A 35 3.92 -2.78 10.13
CA SER A 35 3.64 -2.52 11.55
C SER A 35 3.28 -1.05 11.85
N GLU A 36 3.44 -0.16 10.87
CA GLU A 36 3.12 1.27 11.01
C GLU A 36 2.59 1.86 9.70
N GLN A 37 1.57 2.71 9.79
CA GLN A 37 1.07 3.48 8.65
C GLN A 37 2.17 4.37 8.03
N SER A 38 3.08 4.91 8.85
CA SER A 38 4.17 5.77 8.38
C SER A 38 5.10 5.03 7.41
N ALA A 39 5.43 3.77 7.73
CA ALA A 39 6.28 2.90 6.92
C ALA A 39 5.58 2.52 5.61
N PHE A 40 4.29 2.17 5.69
CA PHE A 40 3.44 1.92 4.53
C PHE A 40 3.40 3.12 3.58
N ASN A 41 3.11 4.33 4.09
CA ASN A 41 3.04 5.54 3.28
C ASN A 41 4.36 5.79 2.52
N ARG A 42 5.52 5.61 3.17
CA ARG A 42 6.84 5.75 2.52
C ARG A 42 7.10 4.68 1.48
N ALA A 43 6.71 3.43 1.74
CA ALA A 43 6.85 2.34 0.78
C ALA A 43 5.95 2.55 -0.44
N PHE A 44 4.66 2.83 -0.20
CA PHE A 44 3.67 3.04 -1.24
C PHE A 44 4.03 4.21 -2.17
N LYS A 45 4.50 5.34 -1.60
CA LYS A 45 4.98 6.46 -2.40
C LYS A 45 6.23 6.11 -3.22
N ARG A 46 7.11 5.26 -2.73
CA ARG A 46 8.27 4.78 -3.50
C ARG A 46 7.85 3.86 -4.66
N TRP A 47 6.80 3.07 -4.48
CA TRP A 47 6.28 2.18 -5.53
C TRP A 47 5.51 2.90 -6.63
N THR A 48 4.73 3.92 -6.26
CA THR A 48 3.72 4.52 -7.16
C THR A 48 3.98 5.97 -7.52
N GLY A 49 4.85 6.67 -6.78
CA GLY A 49 5.01 8.12 -6.85
C GLY A 49 3.96 8.92 -6.06
N LEU A 50 2.90 8.28 -5.56
CA LEU A 50 1.76 8.93 -4.91
C LEU A 50 1.62 8.46 -3.45
N SER A 51 1.07 9.31 -2.58
CA SER A 51 0.61 8.81 -1.27
C SER A 51 -0.60 7.89 -1.46
N PRO A 52 -0.88 6.97 -0.52
CA PRO A 52 -2.06 6.09 -0.60
C PRO A 52 -3.38 6.85 -0.76
N LEU A 53 -3.50 8.02 -0.13
CA LEU A 53 -4.70 8.86 -0.22
C LEU A 53 -4.82 9.52 -1.59
N GLU A 54 -3.72 10.00 -2.18
CA GLU A 54 -3.71 10.53 -3.54
C GLU A 54 -4.05 9.45 -4.56
N TYR A 55 -3.45 8.26 -4.43
CA TYR A 55 -3.72 7.12 -5.29
C TYR A 55 -5.19 6.71 -5.27
N ARG A 56 -5.82 6.66 -4.08
CA ARG A 56 -7.25 6.37 -3.94
C ARG A 56 -8.17 7.38 -4.63
N LYS A 57 -7.75 8.64 -4.73
CA LYS A 57 -8.57 9.73 -5.29
C LYS A 57 -8.50 9.83 -6.83
N GLN A 58 -7.60 9.09 -7.48
CA GLN A 58 -7.44 9.14 -8.93
C GLN A 58 -8.43 8.24 -9.68
N GLU A 59 -9.16 7.38 -8.99
CA GLU A 59 -10.24 6.54 -9.50
C GLU A 59 -11.60 7.00 -8.95
#